data_AF-A0A0C9WSB1-F1
#
_entry.id   AF-A0A0C9WSB1-F1
#
_cell.length_a   1.000
_cell.length_b   1.000
_cell.length_c   1.000
_cell.angle_alpha   90.00
_cell.angle_beta   90.00
_cell.angle_gamma   90.00
#
_symmetry.space_group_name_H-M   'P 1'
#
loop_
_entity.id
_entity.type
_entity.pdbx_description
1 polymer ?
#
loop_
_entity_poly.entity_id
_entity_poly.type
_entity_poly.pdbx_seq_one_letter_code
_entity_poly.pdbx_strand_id
1 'polypeptide(L)'
;MGVASLWKLVEAAAKLRSLLQLAISEGFETNRHGTRTIVVGIDASIWLNEAQFVHAKEIADVFGFGTHRAPGEAEAELAYLNSIGILDAVMTEDGDALVFGVQVVICK
;
A
#
# COMPACT_ATOMS: atom_id res chain seq x y z
N MET A 1 14.45 3.69 -1.18
CA MET A 1 15.65 4.18 -0.47
C MET A 1 15.37 3.94 1.00
N GLY A 2 16.05 2.98 1.63
CA GLY A 2 15.61 2.46 2.92
C GLY A 2 16.49 2.80 4.11
N VAL A 3 15.87 2.87 5.30
CA VAL A 3 16.65 2.93 6.54
C VAL A 3 17.11 1.52 6.85
N ALA A 4 18.40 1.27 6.64
CA ALA A 4 18.98 -0.06 6.83
C ALA A 4 18.61 -0.63 8.21
N SER A 5 17.97 -1.80 8.22
CA SER A 5 17.51 -2.52 9.42
C SER A 5 16.32 -1.91 10.17
N LEU A 6 15.64 -0.88 9.64
CA LEU A 6 14.40 -0.36 10.24
C LEU A 6 13.37 -1.48 10.43
N TRP A 7 13.17 -2.31 9.40
CA TRP A 7 12.25 -3.43 9.46
C TRP A 7 12.54 -4.38 10.63
N LYS A 8 13.81 -4.70 10.90
CA LYS A 8 14.21 -5.56 12.03
C LYS A 8 13.84 -4.98 13.40
N LEU A 9 13.70 -3.66 13.50
CA LEU A 9 13.29 -3.00 14.74
C LEU A 9 11.77 -3.02 14.94
N VAL A 10 11.01 -2.93 13.84
CA VAL A 10 9.55 -2.80 13.88
C VAL A 10 8.81 -4.10 13.60
N GLU A 11 9.47 -5.12 13.04
CA GLU A 11 8.86 -6.42 12.71
C GLU A 11 8.25 -7.10 13.94
N ALA A 12 8.86 -6.91 15.12
CA ALA A 12 8.34 -7.44 16.39
C ALA A 12 6.99 -6.81 16.79
N ALA A 13 6.69 -5.61 16.28
CA ALA A 13 5.40 -4.94 16.46
C ALA A 13 4.40 -5.27 15.33
N ALA A 14 4.84 -5.92 14.25
CA ALA A 14 3.97 -6.32 13.17
C ALA A 14 2.99 -7.41 13.61
N LYS A 15 1.79 -7.40 13.03
CA LYS A 15 0.76 -8.40 13.30
C LYS A 15 0.45 -9.16 12.03
N LEU A 16 0.68 -10.47 12.04
CA LEU A 16 0.24 -11.35 10.96
C LEU A 16 -1.29 -11.43 10.97
N ARG A 17 -1.93 -10.93 9.91
CA ARG A 17 -3.38 -11.01 9.71
C ARG A 17 -3.70 -11.54 8.32
N SER A 18 -4.84 -12.20 8.19
CA SER A 18 -5.40 -12.54 6.89
C SER A 18 -5.83 -11.26 6.15
N LEU A 19 -5.49 -11.16 4.86
CA LEU A 19 -5.95 -10.07 4.01
C LEU A 19 -7.48 -10.05 3.87
N LEU A 20 -8.12 -11.24 3.84
CA LEU A 20 -9.57 -11.35 3.83
C LEU A 20 -10.19 -10.78 5.11
N GLN A 21 -9.61 -11.13 6.26
CA GLN A 21 -10.08 -10.63 7.55
C GLN A 21 -9.91 -9.11 7.63
N LEU A 22 -8.80 -8.58 7.11
CA LEU A 22 -8.55 -7.15 7.01
C LEU A 22 -9.60 -6.45 6.13
N ALA A 23 -9.91 -7.03 4.96
CA ALA A 23 -10.93 -6.50 4.06
C ALA A 23 -12.34 -6.50 4.69
N ILE A 24 -12.67 -7.52 5.50
CA ILE A 24 -13.93 -7.58 6.23
C ILE A 24 -13.97 -6.52 7.33
N SER A 25 -13.00 -6.51 8.24
CA SER A 25 -13.07 -5.64 9.43
C SER A 25 -12.87 -4.16 9.09
N GLU A 26 -11.86 -3.83 8.31
CA GLU A 26 -11.51 -2.42 8.00
C GLU A 26 -12.28 -1.90 6.78
N GLY A 27 -12.58 -2.75 5.81
CA GLY A 27 -13.29 -2.37 4.59
C GLY A 27 -14.80 -2.47 4.74
N PHE A 28 -15.31 -3.68 4.98
CA PHE A 28 -16.76 -3.95 4.95
C PHE A 28 -17.50 -3.46 6.20
N GLU A 29 -17.01 -3.80 7.39
CA GLU A 29 -17.65 -3.47 8.67
C GLU A 29 -17.45 -2.00 9.04
N THR A 30 -16.19 -1.52 9.01
CA THR A 30 -15.88 -0.12 9.33
C THR A 30 -16.41 0.84 8.26
N ASN A 31 -16.35 0.46 6.99
CA ASN A 31 -16.95 1.17 5.85
C ASN A 31 -16.66 2.67 5.79
N ARG A 32 -15.40 3.10 6.04
CA ARG A 32 -15.03 4.53 6.12
C ARG A 32 -15.43 5.33 4.87
N HIS A 33 -15.24 4.74 3.68
CA HIS A 33 -15.50 5.37 2.40
C HIS A 33 -16.92 5.18 1.87
N GLY A 34 -17.78 4.41 2.58
CA GLY A 34 -19.13 4.08 2.12
C GLY A 34 -19.21 3.03 1.01
N THR A 35 -18.08 2.52 0.53
CA THR A 35 -17.97 1.55 -0.57
C THR A 35 -17.86 0.09 -0.12
N ARG A 36 -17.72 -0.15 1.19
CA ARG A 36 -17.45 -1.47 1.80
C ARG A 36 -16.20 -2.16 1.27
N THR A 37 -15.22 -1.36 0.88
CA THR A 37 -13.92 -1.82 0.38
C THR A 37 -12.81 -1.19 1.21
N ILE A 38 -11.68 -1.89 1.31
CA ILE A 38 -10.42 -1.27 1.74
C ILE A 38 -9.74 -0.66 0.52
N VAL A 39 -9.25 0.58 0.63
CA VAL A 39 -8.48 1.24 -0.41
C VAL A 39 -7.00 1.14 -0.05
N VAL A 40 -6.26 0.31 -0.80
CA VAL A 40 -4.84 0.07 -0.56
C VAL A 40 -4.03 0.70 -1.68
N GLY A 41 -3.08 1.57 -1.31
CA GLY A 41 -2.08 2.04 -2.26
C GLY A 41 -0.95 1.03 -2.34
N ILE A 42 -0.56 0.66 -3.54
CA ILE A 42 0.45 -0.38 -3.77
C ILE A 42 1.63 0.30 -4.44
N ASP A 43 2.83 0.16 -3.87
CA ASP A 43 4.02 0.53 -4.61
C ASP A 43 4.18 -0.39 -5.82
N ALA A 44 4.23 0.22 -7.00
CA ALA A 44 4.39 -0.50 -8.24
C ALA A 44 5.74 -1.24 -8.30
N SER A 45 6.75 -0.79 -7.55
CA SER A 45 8.09 -1.40 -7.49
C SER A 45 8.06 -2.89 -7.15
N ILE A 46 7.11 -3.32 -6.32
CA ILE A 46 6.84 -4.73 -5.96
C ILE A 46 6.60 -5.60 -7.21
N TRP A 47 5.97 -5.02 -8.23
CA TRP A 47 5.59 -5.72 -9.45
C TRP A 47 6.56 -5.47 -10.60
N LEU A 48 7.44 -4.46 -10.48
CA LEU A 48 8.37 -4.06 -11.55
C LEU A 48 9.42 -5.13 -11.87
N ASN A 49 9.76 -6.00 -10.91
CA ASN A 49 10.66 -7.13 -11.16
C ASN A 49 9.97 -8.34 -11.81
N GLU A 50 8.66 -8.51 -11.60
CA GLU A 50 7.90 -9.70 -12.00
C GLU A 50 7.09 -9.49 -13.30
N ALA A 51 6.62 -8.27 -13.56
CA ALA A 51 5.79 -7.94 -14.71
C ALA A 51 6.53 -6.94 -15.61
N GLN A 52 7.04 -7.42 -16.74
CA GLN A 52 7.71 -6.59 -17.75
C GLN A 52 6.86 -5.34 -18.09
N PHE A 53 7.40 -4.18 -17.69
CA PHE A 53 6.86 -2.82 -17.57
C PHE A 53 5.71 -2.37 -18.50
N VAL A 54 5.61 -2.90 -19.72
CA VAL A 54 4.82 -2.30 -20.79
C VAL A 54 3.31 -2.48 -20.59
N HIS A 55 2.87 -3.57 -19.94
CA HIS A 55 1.45 -3.91 -19.84
C HIS A 55 0.86 -3.75 -18.44
N ALA A 56 1.65 -3.43 -17.41
CA ALA A 56 1.16 -3.37 -16.03
C ALA A 56 0.05 -2.30 -15.86
N LYS A 57 0.23 -1.15 -16.51
CA LYS A 57 -0.79 -0.09 -16.55
C LYS A 57 -2.03 -0.53 -17.30
N GLU A 58 -1.87 -1.14 -18.47
CA GLU A 58 -3.00 -1.60 -19.30
C GLU A 58 -3.81 -2.68 -18.58
N ILE A 59 -3.13 -3.60 -17.91
CA ILE A 59 -3.76 -4.61 -17.05
C ILE A 59 -4.52 -3.93 -15.92
N ALA A 60 -3.89 -3.01 -15.19
CA ALA A 60 -4.56 -2.27 -14.11
C ALA A 60 -5.82 -1.55 -14.61
N ASP A 61 -5.73 -0.87 -15.75
CA ASP A 61 -6.84 -0.14 -16.36
C ASP A 61 -7.98 -1.12 -16.79
N VAL A 62 -7.65 -2.30 -17.35
CA VAL A 62 -8.64 -3.33 -17.74
C VAL A 62 -9.35 -3.93 -16.53
N PHE A 63 -8.64 -4.15 -15.43
CA PHE A 63 -9.24 -4.63 -14.18
C PHE A 63 -9.96 -3.52 -13.39
N GLY A 64 -9.90 -2.27 -13.84
CA GLY A 64 -10.54 -1.12 -13.19
C GLY A 64 -9.79 -0.62 -11.96
N PHE A 65 -8.50 -0.92 -11.83
CA PHE A 65 -7.64 -0.40 -10.78
C PHE A 65 -7.18 1.03 -11.10
N GLY A 66 -7.15 1.89 -10.07
CA GLY A 66 -6.63 3.24 -10.22
C GLY A 66 -5.11 3.24 -10.38
N THR A 67 -4.60 3.94 -11.39
CA THR A 67 -3.16 4.17 -11.57
C THR A 67 -2.82 5.62 -11.25
N HIS A 68 -1.80 5.82 -10.41
CA HIS A 68 -1.32 7.14 -10.01
C HIS A 68 0.17 7.25 -10.27
N ARG A 69 0.59 8.35 -10.90
CA ARG A 69 2.01 8.63 -11.13
C ARG A 69 2.47 9.65 -10.09
N ALA A 70 3.28 9.18 -9.16
CA ALA A 70 3.88 10.06 -8.16
C ALA A 70 4.72 11.16 -8.84
N PRO A 71 4.68 12.41 -8.34
CA PRO A 71 5.53 13.48 -8.84
C PRO A 71 7.01 13.28 -8.47
N GLY A 72 7.28 12.45 -7.46
CA GLY A 72 8.61 12.09 -6.97
C GLY A 72 8.66 10.63 -6.51
N GLU A 73 9.08 10.41 -5.27
CA GLU A 73 9.15 9.06 -4.66
C GLU A 73 7.74 8.48 -4.45
N ALA A 74 7.55 7.21 -4.85
CA ALA A 74 6.24 6.57 -4.80
C ALA A 74 5.75 6.40 -3.35
N GLU A 75 6.64 5.97 -2.45
CA GLU A 75 6.31 5.78 -1.03
C GLU A 75 5.95 7.09 -0.32
N ALA A 76 6.60 8.19 -0.68
CA ALA A 76 6.28 9.51 -0.14
C ALA A 76 4.88 9.97 -0.56
N GLU A 77 4.51 9.75 -1.82
CA GLU A 77 3.19 10.07 -2.33
C GLU A 77 2.12 9.18 -1.69
N LEU A 78 2.38 7.88 -1.55
CA LEU A 78 1.49 6.94 -0.87
C LEU A 78 1.29 7.30 0.60
N ALA A 79 2.34 7.74 1.29
CA ALA A 79 2.25 8.25 2.66
C ALA A 79 1.37 9.49 2.75
N TYR A 80 1.53 10.43 1.82
CA TYR A 80 0.68 11.61 1.74
C TYR A 80 -0.80 11.22 1.56
N LEU A 81 -1.10 10.37 0.57
CA LEU A 81 -2.46 9.91 0.29
C LEU A 81 -3.08 9.13 1.47
N ASN A 82 -2.29 8.36 2.22
CA ASN A 82 -2.72 7.73 3.46
C ASN A 82 -3.02 8.75 4.56
N SER A 83 -2.17 9.78 4.71
CA SER A 83 -2.33 10.81 5.75
C SER A 83 -3.60 11.66 5.59
N ILE A 84 -4.03 11.91 4.34
CA ILE A 84 -5.25 12.65 4.03
C ILE A 84 -6.49 11.75 3.92
N GLY A 85 -6.34 10.44 4.17
CA GLY A 85 -7.44 9.49 4.20
C GLY A 85 -7.96 9.05 2.84
N ILE A 86 -7.20 9.24 1.75
CA ILE A 86 -7.55 8.64 0.44
C ILE A 86 -7.26 7.13 0.47
N LEU A 87 -6.17 6.72 1.12
CA LEU A 87 -5.78 5.33 1.29
C LEU A 87 -5.98 4.89 2.74
N ASP A 88 -6.52 3.70 2.94
CA ASP A 88 -6.62 3.08 4.27
C ASP A 88 -5.29 2.46 4.71
N ALA A 89 -4.52 1.93 3.76
CA ALA A 89 -3.24 1.30 3.99
C ALA A 89 -2.32 1.42 2.76
N VAL A 90 -1.02 1.22 2.98
CA VAL A 90 0.00 1.13 1.93
C VAL A 90 0.61 -0.27 1.94
N MET A 91 0.70 -0.89 0.76
CA MET A 91 1.38 -2.15 0.56
C MET A 91 2.74 -1.90 -0.12
N THR A 92 3.81 -2.39 0.50
CA THR A 92 5.21 -2.24 0.07
C THR A 92 6.01 -3.50 0.43
N GLU A 93 7.17 -3.70 -0.22
CA GLU A 93 8.10 -4.81 0.06
C GLU A 93 8.90 -4.59 1.35
N ASP A 94 9.15 -3.34 1.72
CA ASP A 94 9.91 -2.98 2.92
C ASP A 94 9.07 -2.11 3.87
N GLY A 95 9.61 -1.86 5.06
CA GLY A 95 8.94 -1.01 6.04
C GLY A 95 9.19 0.48 5.81
N ASP A 96 9.79 0.89 4.69
CA ASP A 96 10.36 2.24 4.56
C ASP A 96 9.29 3.32 4.38
N ALA A 97 8.11 2.95 3.88
CA ALA A 97 6.93 3.81 3.87
C ALA A 97 6.55 4.35 5.27
N LEU A 98 6.95 3.67 6.36
CA LEU A 98 6.79 4.18 7.73
C LEU A 98 7.59 5.47 7.97
N VAL A 99 8.76 5.62 7.35
CA VAL A 99 9.62 6.82 7.49
C VAL A 99 8.93 8.05 6.91
N PHE A 100 8.12 7.85 5.86
CA PHE A 100 7.32 8.92 5.25
C PHE A 100 6.01 9.21 6.00
N GLY A 101 5.69 8.47 7.06
CA GLY A 101 4.54 8.73 7.93
C GLY A 101 3.28 7.93 7.60
N VAL A 102 3.39 6.81 6.87
CA VAL A 102 2.27 5.88 6.70
C VAL A 102 1.80 5.36 8.06
N GLN A 103 0.48 5.34 8.27
CA GLN A 103 -0.15 4.85 9.50
C GLN A 103 -0.36 3.34 9.51
N VAL A 104 -0.64 2.74 8.34
CA VAL A 104 -0.87 1.31 8.18
C VAL A 104 -0.09 0.80 6.98
N VAL A 105 0.94 -0.01 7.26
CA VAL A 105 1.74 -0.70 6.24
C VAL A 105 1.36 -2.18 6.21
N ILE A 106 1.15 -2.71 5.01
CA ILE A 106 0.96 -4.13 4.71
C ILE A 106 2.24 -4.59 4.01
N CYS A 107 3.05 -5.41 4.69
CA CYS A 107 4.27 -5.97 4.10
C CYS A 107 3.96 -7.32 3.44
N LYS A 108 4.61 -7.58 2.30
CA LYS A 108 4.54 -8.85 1.57
C LYS A 108 5.67 -9.80 2.00
#